data_AF-A0A7W0SRL0-F1
#
_entry.id   AF-A0A7W0SRL0-F1
#
_cell.length_a   1.000
_cell.length_b   1.000
_cell.length_c   1.000
_cell.angle_alpha   90.00
_cell.angle_beta   90.00
_cell.angle_gamma   90.00
#
_symmetry.space_group_name_H-M   'P 1'
#
loop_
_entity.id
_entity.type
_entity.pdbx_description
1 polymer ?
#
loop_
_entity_poly.entity_id
_entity_poly.type
_entity_poly.pdbx_seq_one_letter_code
_entity_poly.pdbx_strand_id
1 'polypeptide(L)'
;TRLAVDLKTGGAWPEHAEDMRFYALLMTLRFGVPPYRVASLFLDSGEWQAEEVAEETLFHAADRVVSAARAAGALLAGREPQLTGGSWCGWCPRAFVCPSAEPRPV
;
A
#
# COMPACT_ATOMS: atom_id res chain seq x y z
N THR A 1 -23.76 -5.92 2.82
CA THR A 1 -22.48 -5.35 2.34
C THR A 1 -21.48 -5.33 3.50
N ARG A 2 -20.17 -5.24 3.24
CA ARG A 2 -19.11 -5.34 4.26
C ARG A 2 -18.36 -4.02 4.44
N LEU A 3 -17.78 -3.80 5.60
CA LEU A 3 -16.78 -2.77 5.90
C LEU A 3 -15.48 -3.48 6.26
N ALA A 4 -14.35 -3.02 5.73
CA ALA A 4 -13.03 -3.47 6.18
C ALA A 4 -12.34 -2.36 6.95
N VAL A 5 -11.77 -2.70 8.10
CA VAL A 5 -11.04 -1.76 8.96
C VAL A 5 -9.68 -2.37 9.30
N ASP A 6 -8.62 -1.64 9.01
CA ASP A 6 -7.28 -1.93 9.50
C ASP A 6 -6.97 -1.11 10.76
N LEU A 7 -6.36 -1.74 11.76
CA LEU A 7 -6.03 -1.10 13.03
C LEU A 7 -4.55 -0.75 13.05
N LYS A 8 -4.23 0.54 13.12
CA LYS A 8 -2.84 1.02 13.07
C LYS A 8 -2.48 1.80 14.35
N THR A 9 -1.24 1.64 14.80
CA THR A 9 -0.62 2.52 15.79
C THR A 9 0.18 3.62 15.09
N GLY A 10 0.45 4.74 15.77
CA GLY A 10 1.14 5.88 15.18
C GLY A 10 0.26 6.77 14.29
N GLY A 11 0.92 7.65 13.52
CA GLY A 11 0.26 8.66 12.68
C GLY A 11 -0.21 8.15 11.33
N ALA A 12 -1.03 8.95 10.65
CA ALA A 12 -1.55 8.65 9.32
C ALA A 12 -0.50 8.85 8.22
N TRP A 13 -0.39 7.87 7.32
CA TRP A 13 0.43 7.91 6.11
C TRP A 13 -0.43 7.69 4.87
N PRO A 14 -0.11 8.35 3.73
CA PRO A 14 -0.84 8.17 2.47
C PRO A 14 -0.93 6.71 2.01
N GLU A 15 0.10 5.91 2.31
CA GLU A 15 0.20 4.49 1.94
C GLU A 15 -0.88 3.62 2.62
N HIS A 16 -1.42 4.06 3.76
CA HIS A 16 -2.48 3.31 4.46
C HIS A 16 -3.76 3.24 3.64
N ALA A 17 -4.10 4.30 2.90
CA ALA A 17 -5.21 4.27 1.96
C ALA A 17 -4.95 3.22 0.86
N GLU A 18 -3.72 3.11 0.35
CA GLU A 18 -3.37 2.10 -0.66
C GLU A 18 -3.51 0.66 -0.14
N ASP A 19 -3.09 0.39 1.10
CA ASP A 19 -3.31 -0.91 1.76
C ASP A 19 -4.81 -1.27 1.80
N MET A 20 -5.64 -0.29 2.18
CA MET A 20 -7.08 -0.49 2.29
C MET A 20 -7.75 -0.74 0.93
N ARG A 21 -7.31 -0.06 -0.13
CA ARG A 21 -7.78 -0.31 -1.50
C ARG A 21 -7.40 -1.71 -1.98
N PHE A 22 -6.21 -2.18 -1.63
CA PHE A 22 -5.80 -3.57 -1.90
C PHE A 22 -6.70 -4.58 -1.17
N TYR A 23 -7.04 -4.34 0.10
CA TYR A 23 -7.99 -5.19 0.83
C TYR A 23 -9.40 -5.17 0.20
N ALA A 24 -9.87 -4.03 -0.29
CA ALA A 24 -11.12 -3.95 -1.03
C ALA A 24 -11.12 -4.87 -2.27
N LEU A 25 -10.04 -4.85 -3.05
CA LEU A 25 -9.86 -5.73 -4.20
C LEU A 25 -9.85 -7.21 -3.79
N LEU A 26 -9.08 -7.59 -2.76
CA LEU A 26 -9.02 -8.98 -2.29
C LEU A 26 -10.39 -9.49 -1.83
N MET A 27 -11.13 -8.68 -1.08
CA MET A 27 -12.48 -9.02 -0.65
C MET A 27 -13.44 -9.16 -1.84
N THR A 28 -13.33 -8.28 -2.83
CA THR A 28 -14.13 -8.35 -4.06
C THR A 28 -13.88 -9.66 -4.79
N LEU A 29 -12.61 -10.02 -5.03
CA LEU A 29 -12.23 -11.26 -5.69
C LEU A 29 -12.64 -12.50 -4.90
N ARG A 30 -12.54 -12.45 -3.57
CA ARG A 30 -12.87 -13.58 -2.69
C ARG A 30 -14.38 -13.81 -2.57
N PHE A 31 -15.17 -12.75 -2.47
CA PHE A 31 -16.59 -12.82 -2.14
C PHE A 31 -17.53 -12.43 -3.28
N GLY A 32 -17.00 -12.00 -4.43
CA GLY A 32 -17.76 -11.56 -5.59
C GLY A 32 -18.47 -10.21 -5.44
N VAL A 33 -18.37 -9.57 -4.27
CA VAL A 33 -19.01 -8.29 -3.96
C VAL A 33 -18.05 -7.44 -3.13
N PRO A 34 -17.76 -6.18 -3.53
CA PRO A 34 -16.87 -5.31 -2.77
C PRO A 34 -17.42 -4.95 -1.39
N PRO A 35 -16.56 -4.65 -0.40
CA PRO A 35 -17.01 -3.88 0.76
C PRO A 35 -17.51 -2.51 0.28
N TYR A 36 -18.46 -1.90 0.99
CA TYR A 36 -18.96 -0.57 0.60
C TYR A 36 -17.95 0.54 0.98
N ARG A 37 -17.15 0.29 2.01
CA ARG A 37 -16.16 1.22 2.54
C ARG A 37 -14.97 0.45 3.09
N VAL A 38 -13.81 1.10 3.06
CA VAL A 38 -12.60 0.65 3.75
C VAL A 38 -12.05 1.79 4.61
N ALA A 39 -11.40 1.45 5.72
CA ALA A 39 -10.81 2.44 6.62
C ALA A 39 -9.55 1.94 7.34
N SER A 40 -8.66 2.86 7.69
CA SER A 40 -7.66 2.67 8.74
C SER A 40 -8.10 3.44 10.00
N LEU A 41 -8.12 2.77 11.15
CA LEU A 41 -8.39 3.36 12.46
C LEU A 41 -7.06 3.50 13.22
N PHE A 42 -6.71 4.72 13.58
CA PHE A 42 -5.50 5.05 14.34
C PHE A 42 -5.79 4.96 15.83
N LEU A 43 -5.19 3.98 16.49
CA LEU A 43 -5.53 3.63 17.88
C LEU A 43 -5.12 4.72 18.88
N ASP A 44 -4.07 5.49 18.57
CA ASP A 44 -3.55 6.52 19.46
C ASP A 44 -4.43 7.77 19.49
N SER A 45 -5.04 8.13 18.36
CA SER A 45 -5.89 9.32 18.21
C SER A 45 -7.38 9.01 18.17
N GLY A 46 -7.76 7.77 17.87
CA GLY A 46 -9.14 7.39 17.55
C GLY A 46 -9.64 7.91 16.20
N GLU A 47 -8.78 8.57 15.43
CA GLU A 47 -9.12 9.08 14.10
C GLU A 47 -9.19 7.95 13.09
N TRP A 48 -10.02 8.14 12.07
CA TRP A 48 -10.18 7.21 10.97
C TRP A 48 -9.91 7.89 9.63
N GLN A 49 -9.15 7.21 8.79
CA GLN A 49 -9.01 7.54 7.38
C GLN A 49 -9.85 6.54 6.59
N ALA A 50 -10.93 7.00 5.96
CA ALA A 50 -11.90 6.14 5.30
C ALA A 50 -12.16 6.56 3.84
N GLU A 51 -12.48 5.59 2.99
CA GLU A 51 -12.79 5.77 1.58
C GLU A 51 -14.00 4.88 1.19
N GLU A 52 -14.96 5.46 0.47
CA GLU A 52 -16.02 4.69 -0.20
C GLU A 52 -15.41 3.86 -1.34
N VAL A 53 -15.80 2.60 -1.45
CA VAL A 53 -15.30 1.73 -2.51
C VAL A 53 -16.17 1.90 -3.74
N ALA A 54 -15.58 2.52 -4.77
CA ALA A 54 -16.15 2.61 -6.10
C ALA A 54 -15.41 1.66 -7.07
N GLU A 55 -15.91 1.56 -8.29
CA GLU A 55 -15.30 0.75 -9.34
C GLU A 55 -13.87 1.25 -9.66
N GLU A 56 -13.68 2.56 -9.68
CA GLU A 56 -12.39 3.22 -9.89
C GLU A 56 -11.38 2.86 -8.80
N THR A 57 -11.82 2.75 -7.55
CA THR A 57 -10.98 2.29 -6.43
C THR A 57 -10.44 0.89 -6.70
N LEU A 58 -11.29 -0.01 -7.20
CA LEU A 58 -10.92 -1.40 -7.50
C LEU A 58 -9.99 -1.50 -8.71
N PHE A 59 -10.25 -0.74 -9.78
CA PHE A 59 -9.37 -0.69 -10.94
C PHE A 59 -7.99 -0.14 -10.58
N HIS A 60 -7.93 0.96 -9.82
CA HIS A 60 -6.67 1.51 -9.35
C HIS A 60 -5.87 0.51 -8.51
N ALA A 61 -6.54 -0.19 -7.57
CA ALA A 61 -5.90 -1.25 -6.79
C ALA A 61 -5.38 -2.39 -7.69
N ALA A 62 -6.16 -2.80 -8.69
CA ALA A 62 -5.79 -3.86 -9.62
C ALA A 62 -4.56 -3.46 -10.47
N ASP A 63 -4.54 -2.24 -11.01
CA ASP A 63 -3.43 -1.73 -11.80
C ASP A 63 -2.13 -1.69 -10.99
N ARG A 64 -2.21 -1.26 -9.72
CA ARG A 64 -1.07 -1.29 -8.79
C ARG A 64 -0.56 -2.70 -8.55
N VAL A 65 -1.44 -3.67 -8.30
CA VAL A 65 -1.07 -5.08 -8.09
C VAL A 65 -0.45 -5.68 -9.35
N VAL A 66 -1.03 -5.43 -10.52
CA VAL A 66 -0.50 -5.91 -11.80
C VAL A 66 0.87 -5.31 -12.08
N SER A 67 1.05 -4.01 -11.85
CA SER A 67 2.34 -3.34 -11.97
C SER A 67 3.38 -3.95 -11.03
N ALA A 68 3.03 -4.14 -9.75
CA ALA A 68 3.90 -4.74 -8.75
C ALA A 68 4.27 -6.20 -9.10
N ALA A 69 3.31 -7.01 -9.55
CA ALA A 69 3.54 -8.40 -9.96
C ALA A 69 4.46 -8.49 -11.18
N ARG A 70 4.29 -7.61 -12.18
CA ARG A 70 5.19 -7.51 -13.34
C ARG A 70 6.60 -7.10 -12.94
N ALA A 71 6.73 -6.13 -12.03
CA ALA A 71 8.03 -5.70 -11.50
C ALA A 71 8.71 -6.86 -10.76
N ALA A 72 8.00 -7.53 -9.85
CA ALA A 72 8.51 -8.68 -9.10
C ALA A 72 8.94 -9.83 -10.02
N GLY A 73 8.10 -10.20 -11.00
CA GLY A 73 8.42 -11.25 -11.97
C GLY A 73 9.68 -10.94 -12.77
N ALA A 74 9.93 -9.69 -13.10
CA ALA A 74 11.13 -9.31 -13.81
C ALA A 74 12.40 -9.30 -12.95
N LEU A 75 12.30 -8.90 -11.68
CA LEU A 75 13.41 -9.03 -10.73
C LEU A 75 13.79 -10.50 -10.58
N LEU A 76 12.79 -11.38 -10.47
CA LEU A 76 13.01 -12.84 -10.44
C LEU A 76 13.65 -13.37 -11.73
N ALA A 77 13.36 -12.75 -12.87
CA ALA A 77 13.99 -13.05 -14.15
C ALA A 77 15.39 -12.43 -14.33
N GLY A 78 15.95 -11.80 -13.30
CA GLY A 78 17.32 -11.26 -13.30
C GLY A 78 17.45 -9.82 -13.78
N ARG A 79 16.34 -9.06 -13.90
CA ARG A 79 16.44 -7.61 -14.13
C ARG A 79 17.04 -6.94 -12.88
N GLU A 80 18.03 -6.08 -13.09
CA GLU A 80 18.61 -5.29 -12.00
C GLU A 80 17.56 -4.33 -11.40
N PRO A 81 17.42 -4.26 -10.06
CA PRO A 81 16.49 -3.33 -9.42
C PRO A 81 16.91 -1.87 -9.65
N GLN A 82 15.94 -1.04 -10.02
CA GLN A 82 16.10 0.41 -9.99
C GLN A 82 15.69 0.90 -8.61
N LEU A 83 16.67 1.37 -7.84
CA LEU A 83 16.46 1.86 -6.48
C LEU A 83 16.30 3.38 -6.49
N THR A 84 15.25 3.87 -5.82
CA THR A 84 15.00 5.29 -5.60
C THR A 84 14.94 5.55 -4.11
N GLY A 85 15.87 6.36 -3.60
CA GLY A 85 15.91 6.75 -2.18
C GLY A 85 14.69 7.59 -1.78
N GLY A 86 14.28 7.50 -0.51
CA GLY A 86 13.13 8.22 0.04
C GLY A 86 13.07 8.20 1.57
N SER A 87 11.98 8.72 2.15
CA SER A 87 11.78 8.78 3.61
C SER A 87 11.92 7.42 4.31
N TRP A 88 11.53 6.35 3.63
CA TRP A 88 11.66 4.96 4.09
C TRP A 88 13.10 4.51 4.33
N CYS A 89 14.09 5.15 3.69
CA CYS A 89 15.51 4.82 3.87
C CYS A 89 15.97 5.01 5.32
N GLY A 90 15.43 6.01 6.04
CA GLY A 90 15.77 6.27 7.45
C GLY A 90 15.33 5.15 8.41
N TRP A 91 14.40 4.31 8.00
CA TRP A 91 13.89 3.17 8.77
C TRP A 91 14.32 1.82 8.16
N CYS A 92 15.05 1.83 7.04
CA CYS A 92 15.42 0.61 6.33
C CYS A 92 16.55 -0.13 7.07
N PRO A 93 16.37 -1.41 7.46
CA PRO A 93 17.43 -2.18 8.13
C PRO A 93 18.69 -2.37 7.28
N ARG A 94 18.60 -2.14 5.96
CA ARG A 94 19.72 -2.25 5.01
C ARG A 94 20.37 -0.91 4.68
N ALA A 95 19.98 0.19 5.33
CA ALA A 95 20.46 1.53 4.99
C ALA A 95 22.00 1.63 4.97
N PHE A 96 22.69 0.95 5.89
CA PHE A 96 24.16 0.98 5.99
C PHE A 96 24.92 0.40 4.80
N VAL A 97 24.26 -0.42 3.97
CA VAL A 97 24.89 -1.10 2.83
C VAL A 97 24.18 -0.82 1.51
N CYS A 98 23.10 -0.03 1.53
CA CYS A 98 22.30 0.27 0.35
C CYS A 98 22.83 1.55 -0.31
N PRO A 99 23.25 1.51 -1.59
CA PRO A 99 23.79 2.69 -2.28
C PRO A 99 22.75 3.81 -2.48
N SER A 100 21.46 3.51 -2.32
CA SER A 100 20.36 4.48 -2.45
C SER A 100 19.79 4.94 -1.10
N ALA A 101 20.47 4.64 0.01
CA ALA A 101 20.02 5.02 1.35
C ALA A 101 20.17 6.51 1.65
N GLU A 102 20.95 7.26 0.87
CA GLU A 102 21.01 8.72 0.98
C GLU A 102 19.66 9.32 0.57
N PRO A 103 18.91 9.96 1.50
CA PRO A 103 17.66 10.60 1.15
C PRO A 103 17.96 11.73 0.18
N ARG A 104 17.32 11.71 -1.00
CA ARG A 104 17.35 12.85 -1.91
C ARG A 104 16.65 14.02 -1.18
N PRO A 105 17.28 15.20 -1.02
CA PRO A 105 16.60 16.33 -0.43
C PRO A 105 15.34 16.65 -1.24
N VAL A 106 14.22 16.80 -0.53
CA VAL A 106 12.91 17.20 -1.06
C VAL A 106 12.93 18.63 -1.58
#